data_AF-A0AAN4Y845-F1
#
_entry.id   AF-A0AAN4Y845-F1
#
_cell.length_a   1.000
_cell.length_b   1.000
_cell.length_c   1.000
_cell.angle_alpha   90.00
_cell.angle_beta   90.00
_cell.angle_gamma   90.00
#
_symmetry.space_group_name_H-M   'P 1'
#
loop_
_entity.id
_entity.type
_entity.pdbx_description
1 polymer ?
#
loop_
_entity_poly.entity_id
_entity_poly.type
_entity_poly.pdbx_seq_one_letter_code
_entity_poly.pdbx_strand_id
1 'polypeptide(L)'
;MGPELPQVKRGQALRGFDVDLHVGHASPLVHVQGKNCTVKPLGHGQDDVPNILHAVEKCGQTPGGRISLPAPYTYRINQRMTTHLESSTLEVGGMLLFSDDITYWVNNSYRIDFQNQSTAWRITGHDYVVDGGPERGGIDGNGQLWYTWAKGGSNVFGRPMPLHVLNSTRAVLRNIAIRQPQFWAVLVESSSHVELDNFYVNATNSDPNATEDTVWIQNTDGIDTYRSDHVTITNWVYEGGDDAVAFKPNSTNIHVENVTVYGGPGIAFGSLGQYPDRYDIVENITVKNANVSRRDEMLQDESTNISSFNRPPNER
;
A
#
# COMPACT_ATOMS: atom_id res chain seq x y z
N MET A 1 -0.11 43.91 -23.06
CA MET A 1 1.26 43.53 -22.66
C MET A 1 1.12 42.48 -21.56
N GLY A 2 1.06 41.20 -21.95
CA GLY A 2 1.08 40.08 -21.01
C GLY A 2 2.50 39.51 -20.92
N PRO A 3 2.90 38.88 -19.81
CA PRO A 3 4.23 38.33 -19.67
C PRO A 3 4.39 37.09 -20.56
N GLU A 4 5.51 37.03 -21.30
CA GLU A 4 5.92 35.89 -22.12
C GLU A 4 6.25 34.67 -21.25
N LEU A 5 5.78 33.50 -21.68
CA LEU A 5 6.23 32.20 -21.17
C LEU A 5 7.60 31.84 -21.77
N PRO A 6 8.56 31.31 -20.99
CA PRO A 6 9.87 30.93 -21.53
C PRO A 6 9.77 29.69 -22.42
N GLN A 7 10.35 29.80 -23.61
CA GLN A 7 10.50 28.74 -24.61
C GLN A 7 11.43 27.62 -24.10
N VAL A 8 10.97 26.37 -24.13
CA VAL A 8 11.78 25.17 -23.83
C VAL A 8 12.67 24.84 -25.03
N LYS A 9 13.99 25.00 -24.90
CA LYS A 9 14.96 24.51 -25.89
C LYS A 9 15.10 22.99 -25.77
N ARG A 10 14.87 22.27 -26.89
CA ARG A 10 15.21 20.86 -27.05
C ARG A 10 16.73 20.65 -27.12
N GLY A 11 17.19 19.62 -26.43
CA GLY A 11 18.39 18.86 -26.81
C GLY A 11 19.62 19.06 -25.93
N GLN A 12 19.73 18.27 -24.86
CA GLN A 12 21.02 17.70 -24.43
C GLN A 12 20.78 16.27 -23.95
N ALA A 13 21.52 15.34 -24.55
CA ALA A 13 21.53 13.94 -24.17
C ALA A 13 22.13 13.80 -22.75
N LEU A 14 21.35 13.27 -21.81
CA LEU A 14 21.82 12.89 -20.49
C LEU A 14 22.66 11.61 -20.62
N ARG A 15 23.98 11.77 -20.68
CA ARG A 15 24.94 10.69 -20.44
C ARG A 15 25.10 10.51 -18.94
N GLY A 16 25.06 9.25 -18.48
CA GLY A 16 25.64 8.79 -17.21
C GLY A 16 24.92 9.26 -15.96
N PHE A 17 23.94 8.49 -15.51
CA PHE A 17 23.59 8.48 -14.08
C PHE A 17 24.62 7.59 -13.38
N ASP A 18 25.70 8.19 -12.87
CA ASP A 18 26.47 7.58 -11.79
C ASP A 18 25.58 7.64 -10.54
N VAL A 19 24.97 6.51 -10.21
CA VAL A 19 24.36 6.30 -8.91
C VAL A 19 25.51 6.12 -7.95
N ASP A 20 25.78 7.14 -7.15
CA ASP A 20 26.71 7.07 -6.03
C ASP A 20 26.07 6.20 -4.93
N LEU A 21 26.10 4.88 -5.16
CA LEU A 21 25.74 3.87 -4.17
C LEU A 21 26.79 3.97 -3.06
N HIS A 22 26.45 4.71 -2.00
CA HIS A 22 27.07 4.48 -0.70
C HIS A 22 26.74 3.05 -0.29
N VAL A 23 27.65 2.12 -0.63
CA VAL A 23 27.66 0.77 -0.10
C VAL A 23 27.88 0.90 1.40
N GLY A 24 26.78 0.97 2.13
CA GLY A 24 26.78 0.89 3.59
C GLY A 24 27.49 -0.40 3.99
N HIS A 25 28.44 -0.28 4.92
CA HIS A 25 29.05 -1.43 5.57
C HIS A 25 27.96 -2.42 5.98
N ALA A 26 28.22 -3.72 5.79
CA ALA A 26 27.33 -4.80 6.20
C ALA A 26 26.81 -4.53 7.61
N SER A 27 25.53 -4.16 7.72
CA SER A 27 24.91 -3.85 8.99
C SER A 27 24.87 -5.13 9.82
N PRO A 28 25.37 -5.14 11.06
CA PRO A 28 25.40 -6.35 11.89
C PRO A 28 24.00 -6.91 12.20
N LEU A 29 22.93 -6.16 11.86
CA LEU A 29 21.54 -6.56 12.04
C LEU A 29 20.89 -7.21 10.81
N VAL A 30 21.63 -7.33 9.70
CA VAL A 30 21.23 -8.16 8.56
C VAL A 30 22.04 -9.45 8.61
N HIS A 31 21.39 -10.54 9.00
CA HIS A 31 22.01 -11.86 9.03
C HIS A 31 21.80 -12.57 7.69
N VAL A 32 22.89 -12.81 6.96
CA VAL A 32 22.88 -13.50 5.66
C VAL A 32 23.40 -14.92 5.83
N GLN A 33 22.58 -15.91 5.47
CA GLN A 33 22.93 -17.33 5.48
C GLN A 33 22.57 -17.98 4.14
N GLY A 34 23.55 -18.05 3.24
CA GLY A 34 23.32 -18.50 1.87
C GLY A 34 22.37 -17.55 1.14
N LYS A 35 21.21 -18.08 0.71
CA LYS A 35 20.15 -17.30 0.03
C LYS A 35 19.07 -16.73 0.97
N ASN A 36 19.29 -16.86 2.29
CA ASN A 36 18.35 -16.38 3.31
C ASN A 36 18.94 -15.14 3.99
N CYS A 37 18.14 -14.08 4.09
CA CYS A 37 18.47 -12.84 4.75
C CYS A 37 17.43 -12.58 5.85
N THR A 38 17.87 -12.39 7.09
CA THR A 38 17.00 -12.00 8.20
C THR A 38 17.38 -10.62 8.68
N VAL A 39 16.42 -9.69 8.73
CA VAL A 39 16.65 -8.32 9.19
C VAL A 39 16.05 -8.15 10.58
N LYS A 40 16.85 -7.70 11.54
CA LYS A 40 16.35 -7.19 12.82
C LYS A 40 16.32 -5.66 12.79
N PRO A 41 15.33 -5.01 13.41
CA PRO A 41 15.28 -3.56 13.42
C PRO A 41 16.46 -2.98 14.21
N LEU A 42 16.92 -1.81 13.80
CA LEU A 42 17.93 -1.00 14.50
C LEU A 42 17.48 -0.59 15.90
N GLY A 43 16.17 -0.47 16.10
CA GLY A 43 15.57 0.01 17.34
C GLY A 43 15.74 1.52 17.55
N HIS A 44 15.20 2.02 18.66
CA HIS A 44 15.30 3.44 19.06
C HIS A 44 14.82 4.46 18.02
N GLY A 45 13.86 4.09 17.15
CA GLY A 45 13.30 5.00 16.15
C GLY A 45 14.14 5.18 14.88
N GLN A 46 15.29 4.49 14.78
CA GLN A 46 16.18 4.57 13.62
C GLN A 46 15.56 3.92 12.38
N ASP A 47 15.90 4.46 11.21
CA ASP A 47 15.34 4.03 9.93
C ASP A 47 15.85 2.65 9.49
N ASP A 48 14.95 1.70 9.32
CA ASP A 48 15.25 0.32 8.96
C ASP A 48 15.31 0.08 7.45
N VAL A 49 14.87 1.04 6.65
CA VAL A 49 14.84 0.93 5.18
C VAL A 49 16.20 0.53 4.57
N PRO A 50 17.35 1.10 4.96
CA PRO A 50 18.64 0.70 4.41
C PRO A 50 18.95 -0.79 4.63
N ASN A 51 18.61 -1.34 5.80
CA ASN A 51 18.83 -2.75 6.12
C ASN A 51 17.88 -3.67 5.34
N ILE A 52 16.62 -3.26 5.16
CA ILE A 52 15.63 -3.98 4.34
C ILE A 52 16.11 -4.03 2.89
N LEU A 53 16.52 -2.88 2.32
CA LEU A 53 17.01 -2.81 0.95
C LEU A 53 18.29 -3.61 0.75
N HIS A 54 19.20 -3.60 1.72
CA HIS A 54 20.40 -4.45 1.68
C HIS A 54 20.06 -5.95 1.66
N ALA A 55 19.11 -6.39 2.47
CA ALA A 55 18.66 -7.79 2.47
C ALA A 55 18.00 -8.18 1.13
N VAL A 56 17.22 -7.27 0.54
CA VAL A 56 16.62 -7.45 -0.79
C VAL A 56 17.70 -7.52 -1.88
N GLU A 57 18.72 -6.67 -1.82
CA GLU A 57 19.86 -6.73 -2.75
C GLU A 57 20.58 -8.09 -2.67
N LYS A 58 20.78 -8.62 -1.46
CA LYS A 58 21.51 -9.88 -1.26
C LYS A 58 20.70 -11.14 -1.57
N CYS A 59 19.42 -11.16 -1.22
CA CYS A 59 18.61 -12.38 -1.26
C CYS A 59 17.37 -12.29 -2.16
N GLY A 60 16.95 -11.09 -2.56
CA GLY A 60 15.70 -10.85 -3.30
C GLY A 60 15.74 -11.18 -4.78
N GLN A 61 16.94 -11.27 -5.37
CA GLN A 61 17.14 -11.63 -6.78
C GLN A 61 17.86 -12.98 -6.93
N THR A 62 17.90 -13.77 -5.86
CA THR A 62 18.43 -15.13 -5.88
C THR A 62 17.28 -16.13 -6.02
N PRO A 63 17.30 -17.08 -6.97
CA PRO A 63 16.25 -18.07 -7.10
C PRO A 63 15.99 -18.87 -5.80
N GLY A 64 14.75 -18.79 -5.35
CA GLY A 64 14.28 -19.34 -4.08
C GLY A 64 14.92 -18.67 -2.85
N GLY A 65 15.43 -17.45 -2.99
CA GLY A 65 15.94 -16.63 -1.90
C GLY A 65 14.82 -16.14 -1.00
N ARG A 66 15.16 -15.85 0.25
CA ARG A 66 14.20 -15.47 1.28
C ARG A 66 14.70 -14.29 2.08
N ILE A 67 13.87 -13.24 2.18
CA ILE A 67 14.08 -12.11 3.07
C ILE A 67 13.05 -12.22 4.19
N SER A 68 13.48 -12.18 5.45
CA SER A 68 12.59 -12.30 6.60
C SER A 68 12.68 -11.06 7.48
N LEU A 69 11.53 -10.42 7.70
CA LEU A 69 11.29 -9.36 8.67
C LEU A 69 10.42 -9.95 9.80
N PRO A 70 11.01 -10.69 10.75
CA PRO A 70 10.23 -11.51 11.69
C PRO A 70 9.39 -10.72 12.69
N ALA A 71 8.27 -11.32 13.12
CA ALA A 71 7.56 -10.91 14.34
C ALA A 71 8.41 -11.16 15.60
N PRO A 72 8.19 -10.43 16.70
CA PRO A 72 7.20 -9.36 16.90
C PRO A 72 7.78 -7.97 16.61
N TYR A 73 8.79 -7.86 15.75
CA TYR A 73 9.52 -6.60 15.57
C TYR A 73 8.68 -5.54 14.87
N THR A 74 8.95 -4.28 15.24
CA THR A 74 8.51 -3.10 14.49
C THR A 74 9.71 -2.50 13.77
N TYR A 75 9.59 -2.31 12.47
CA TYR A 75 10.57 -1.69 11.60
C TYR A 75 10.13 -0.26 11.30
N ARG A 76 11.01 0.71 11.50
CA ARG A 76 10.71 2.12 11.21
C ARG A 76 11.00 2.42 9.76
N ILE A 77 10.00 2.92 9.05
CA ILE A 77 10.09 3.32 7.66
C ILE A 77 10.13 4.85 7.64
N ASN A 78 11.33 5.43 7.59
CA ASN A 78 11.50 6.88 7.61
C ASN A 78 11.86 7.46 6.23
N GLN A 79 12.01 6.60 5.21
CA GLN A 79 12.23 7.01 3.83
C GLN A 79 11.48 6.11 2.86
N ARG A 80 11.21 6.63 1.65
CA ARG A 80 10.62 5.83 0.57
C ARG A 80 11.54 4.67 0.18
N MET A 81 10.98 3.57 -0.29
CA MET A 81 11.77 2.40 -0.70
C MET A 81 11.20 1.70 -1.93
N THR A 82 12.10 1.13 -2.74
CA THR A 82 11.73 0.24 -3.85
C THR A 82 12.41 -1.10 -3.65
N THR A 83 11.62 -2.17 -3.53
CA THR A 83 12.12 -3.55 -3.42
C THR A 83 11.93 -4.24 -4.76
N HIS A 84 13.01 -4.76 -5.35
CA HIS A 84 12.97 -5.55 -6.58
C HIS A 84 13.17 -7.03 -6.24
N LEU A 85 12.20 -7.87 -6.60
CA LEU A 85 12.16 -9.27 -6.25
C LEU A 85 12.05 -10.14 -7.50
N GLU A 86 12.90 -11.15 -7.61
CA GLU A 86 12.88 -12.14 -8.69
C GLU A 86 12.94 -13.55 -8.11
N SER A 87 11.94 -14.38 -8.40
CA SER A 87 11.92 -15.79 -7.97
C SER A 87 12.19 -15.99 -6.47
N SER A 88 11.73 -15.08 -5.61
CA SER A 88 12.08 -15.01 -4.20
C SER A 88 10.87 -14.73 -3.29
N THR A 89 11.08 -14.82 -1.98
CA THR A 89 10.04 -14.55 -0.98
C THR A 89 10.47 -13.45 -0.01
N LEU A 90 9.63 -12.44 0.17
CA LEU A 90 9.72 -11.45 1.24
C LEU A 90 8.68 -11.76 2.33
N GLU A 91 9.13 -12.15 3.50
CA GLU A 91 8.27 -12.38 4.65
C GLU A 91 8.21 -11.14 5.53
N VAL A 92 7.01 -10.57 5.67
CA VAL A 92 6.76 -9.36 6.48
C VAL A 92 5.98 -9.77 7.72
N GLY A 93 6.60 -10.56 8.60
CA GLY A 93 5.97 -11.02 9.83
C GLY A 93 5.83 -9.93 10.89
N GLY A 94 6.74 -8.95 10.90
CA GLY A 94 6.67 -7.78 11.75
C GLY A 94 5.79 -6.65 11.20
N MET A 95 5.85 -5.49 11.87
CA MET A 95 5.11 -4.29 11.48
C MET A 95 6.05 -3.25 10.85
N LEU A 96 5.75 -2.79 9.65
CA LEU A 96 6.40 -1.67 8.98
C LEU A 96 5.68 -0.38 9.38
N LEU A 97 6.24 0.36 10.34
CA LEU A 97 5.65 1.59 10.87
C LEU A 97 6.24 2.81 10.17
N PHE A 98 5.42 3.51 9.40
CA PHE A 98 5.80 4.72 8.68
C PHE A 98 5.97 5.90 9.63
N SER A 99 6.97 6.75 9.36
CA SER A 99 7.23 7.95 10.16
C SER A 99 6.09 8.96 10.08
N ASP A 100 6.02 9.82 11.10
CA ASP A 100 5.08 10.94 11.23
C ASP A 100 5.52 12.22 10.48
N ASP A 101 6.63 12.16 9.72
CA ASP A 101 7.18 13.32 9.02
C ASP A 101 6.41 13.62 7.72
N ILE A 102 5.26 14.28 7.87
CA ILE A 102 4.43 14.75 6.74
C ILE A 102 5.27 15.57 5.75
N THR A 103 6.18 16.43 6.24
CA THR A 103 6.98 17.31 5.38
C THR A 103 7.92 16.50 4.50
N TYR A 104 8.59 15.49 5.06
CA TYR A 104 9.42 14.57 4.30
C TYR A 104 8.58 13.85 3.24
N TRP A 105 7.46 13.22 3.63
CA TRP A 105 6.66 12.41 2.72
C TRP A 105 6.03 13.21 1.59
N VAL A 106 5.54 14.43 1.86
CA VAL A 106 5.01 15.31 0.82
C VAL A 106 6.08 15.67 -0.21
N ASN A 107 7.34 15.84 0.21
CA ASN A 107 8.43 16.27 -0.70
C ASN A 107 9.18 15.11 -1.35
N ASN A 108 9.23 13.94 -0.71
CA ASN A 108 10.12 12.86 -1.09
C ASN A 108 9.41 11.62 -1.61
N SER A 109 8.10 11.44 -1.42
CA SER A 109 7.38 10.28 -1.98
C SER A 109 7.54 10.17 -3.50
N TYR A 110 7.44 8.96 -4.05
CA TYR A 110 7.45 8.81 -5.49
C TYR A 110 6.16 9.35 -6.11
N ARG A 111 6.26 10.07 -7.22
CA ARG A 111 5.10 10.62 -7.94
C ARG A 111 4.49 9.58 -8.87
N ILE A 112 3.17 9.63 -8.95
CA ILE A 112 2.34 8.89 -9.91
C ILE A 112 1.63 9.93 -10.78
N ASP A 113 1.64 9.70 -12.09
CA ASP A 113 1.08 10.65 -13.06
C ASP A 113 -0.44 10.76 -12.91
N PHE A 114 -1.09 9.63 -12.64
CA PHE A 114 -2.52 9.54 -12.40
C PHE A 114 -2.91 10.28 -11.11
N GLN A 115 -3.85 11.20 -11.26
CA GLN A 115 -4.42 12.03 -10.21
C GLN A 115 -3.40 12.82 -9.37
N ASN A 116 -2.16 12.99 -9.87
CA ASN A 116 -1.08 13.67 -9.16
C ASN A 116 -0.82 13.04 -7.76
N GLN A 117 -0.96 11.72 -7.66
CA GLN A 117 -0.81 10.99 -6.41
C GLN A 117 0.66 10.69 -6.08
N SER A 118 0.89 10.15 -4.89
CA SER A 118 2.21 9.72 -4.45
C SER A 118 2.17 8.37 -3.73
N THR A 119 3.34 7.73 -3.62
CA THR A 119 3.51 6.41 -3.00
C THR A 119 4.87 6.31 -2.32
N ALA A 120 4.96 5.47 -1.29
CA ALA A 120 6.15 5.36 -0.45
C ALA A 120 6.93 4.05 -0.62
N TRP A 121 6.27 2.89 -0.57
CA TRP A 121 6.92 1.59 -0.82
C TRP A 121 6.44 0.97 -2.13
N ARG A 122 7.38 0.82 -3.06
CA ARG A 122 7.18 0.13 -4.33
C ARG A 122 7.76 -1.28 -4.28
N ILE A 123 6.99 -2.26 -4.72
CA ILE A 123 7.45 -3.62 -5.00
C ILE A 123 7.40 -3.84 -6.50
N THR A 124 8.48 -4.33 -7.07
CA THR A 124 8.64 -4.57 -8.52
C THR A 124 9.26 -5.95 -8.76
N GLY A 125 9.14 -6.48 -9.98
CA GLY A 125 9.83 -7.70 -10.41
C GLY A 125 8.90 -8.83 -10.80
N HIS A 126 9.34 -10.08 -10.69
CA HIS A 126 8.54 -11.21 -11.15
C HIS A 126 8.76 -12.51 -10.38
N ASP A 127 7.78 -13.40 -10.42
CA ASP A 127 7.84 -14.72 -9.77
C ASP A 127 8.10 -14.65 -8.27
N TYR A 128 7.57 -13.64 -7.58
CA TYR A 128 7.84 -13.41 -6.17
C TYR A 128 6.61 -13.60 -5.28
N VAL A 129 6.87 -13.85 -4.00
CA VAL A 129 5.86 -13.93 -2.94
C VAL A 129 6.15 -12.89 -1.86
N VAL A 130 5.13 -12.18 -1.42
CA VAL A 130 5.15 -11.42 -0.15
C VAL A 130 4.16 -12.06 0.80
N ASP A 131 4.63 -12.47 1.98
CA ASP A 131 3.81 -13.18 2.96
C ASP A 131 3.90 -12.51 4.33
N GLY A 132 2.79 -12.04 4.87
CA GLY A 132 2.75 -11.44 6.21
C GLY A 132 2.68 -12.49 7.34
N GLY A 133 2.61 -13.78 7.00
CA GLY A 133 2.54 -14.87 7.97
C GLY A 133 1.19 -14.98 8.69
N PRO A 134 1.05 -15.93 9.63
CA PRO A 134 -0.24 -16.28 10.24
C PRO A 134 -0.89 -15.12 11.02
N GLU A 135 -0.09 -14.24 11.62
CA GLU A 135 -0.55 -13.09 12.42
C GLU A 135 -0.90 -11.86 11.58
N ARG A 136 -0.81 -11.95 10.25
CA ARG A 136 -0.91 -10.83 9.31
C ARG A 136 -0.03 -9.65 9.72
N GLY A 137 1.27 -9.85 9.65
CA GLY A 137 2.22 -8.74 9.62
C GLY A 137 1.97 -7.85 8.40
N GLY A 138 2.70 -6.74 8.29
CA GLY A 138 2.44 -5.77 7.22
C GLY A 138 2.72 -4.35 7.65
N ILE A 139 1.79 -3.44 7.40
CA ILE A 139 2.03 -1.99 7.44
C ILE A 139 1.17 -1.33 8.51
N ASP A 140 1.77 -0.38 9.21
CA ASP A 140 1.06 0.72 9.87
C ASP A 140 1.49 2.04 9.21
N GLY A 141 0.56 2.67 8.49
CA GLY A 141 0.81 3.91 7.77
C GLY A 141 0.85 5.15 8.67
N ASN A 142 0.52 5.03 9.96
CA ASN A 142 0.41 6.16 10.88
C ASN A 142 -0.62 7.21 10.41
N GLY A 143 -1.73 6.73 9.83
CA GLY A 143 -2.74 7.49 9.09
C GLY A 143 -3.50 8.56 9.87
N GLN A 144 -3.65 8.48 11.20
CA GLN A 144 -4.41 9.49 11.96
C GLN A 144 -3.88 10.91 11.74
N LEU A 145 -2.55 11.07 11.68
CA LEU A 145 -1.91 12.34 11.40
C LEU A 145 -2.32 12.88 10.03
N TRP A 146 -2.40 12.00 9.03
CA TRP A 146 -2.77 12.33 7.66
C TRP A 146 -4.24 12.68 7.52
N TYR A 147 -5.11 11.98 8.23
CA TYR A 147 -6.53 12.31 8.27
C TYR A 147 -6.71 13.71 8.87
N THR A 148 -6.14 13.96 10.05
CA THR A 148 -6.22 15.28 10.69
C THR A 148 -5.65 16.38 9.82
N TRP A 149 -4.50 16.14 9.16
CA TRP A 149 -3.88 17.11 8.26
C TRP A 149 -4.71 17.40 7.01
N ALA A 150 -5.38 16.39 6.46
CA ALA A 150 -6.23 16.51 5.27
C ALA A 150 -7.68 16.92 5.60
N LYS A 151 -8.03 17.13 6.87
CA LYS A 151 -9.40 17.41 7.31
C LYS A 151 -10.02 18.54 6.50
N GLY A 152 -11.19 18.27 5.92
CA GLY A 152 -11.93 19.23 5.09
C GLY A 152 -11.50 19.28 3.62
N GLY A 153 -10.54 18.45 3.21
CA GLY A 153 -10.11 18.31 1.81
C GLY A 153 -10.16 16.86 1.34
N SER A 154 -10.58 16.66 0.08
CA SER A 154 -10.41 15.39 -0.64
C SER A 154 -9.19 15.47 -1.55
N ASN A 155 -8.51 14.35 -1.79
CA ASN A 155 -7.32 14.25 -2.64
C ASN A 155 -6.22 15.26 -2.27
N VAL A 156 -6.07 15.54 -0.96
CA VAL A 156 -5.02 16.46 -0.47
C VAL A 156 -3.66 15.94 -0.91
N PHE A 157 -2.93 16.80 -1.62
CA PHE A 157 -1.69 16.47 -2.32
C PHE A 157 -0.61 15.91 -1.39
N GLY A 158 0.09 14.87 -1.84
CA GLY A 158 1.32 14.38 -1.21
C GLY A 158 1.13 13.32 -0.14
N ARG A 159 -0.11 12.92 0.18
CA ARG A 159 -0.40 11.73 0.99
C ARG A 159 0.06 10.47 0.24
N PRO A 160 1.05 9.71 0.75
CA PRO A 160 1.57 8.58 0.00
C PRO A 160 0.74 7.31 0.24
N MET A 161 0.49 6.55 -0.82
CA MET A 161 0.05 5.17 -0.69
C MET A 161 1.16 4.31 -0.08
N PRO A 162 0.89 3.55 1.00
CA PRO A 162 1.92 2.82 1.72
C PRO A 162 2.39 1.57 0.97
N LEU A 163 1.57 0.96 0.12
CA LEU A 163 1.95 -0.20 -0.68
C LEU A 163 1.61 -0.02 -2.16
N HIS A 164 2.61 -0.23 -3.02
CA HIS A 164 2.45 -0.14 -4.45
C HIS A 164 3.14 -1.31 -5.16
N VAL A 165 2.34 -2.19 -5.74
CA VAL A 165 2.78 -3.26 -6.65
C VAL A 165 2.90 -2.66 -8.04
N LEU A 166 4.13 -2.47 -8.51
CA LEU A 166 4.44 -1.72 -9.74
C LEU A 166 5.27 -2.57 -10.69
N ASN A 167 4.88 -2.61 -11.97
CA ASN A 167 5.62 -3.35 -13.01
C ASN A 167 5.94 -4.79 -12.58
N SER A 168 4.97 -5.44 -11.94
CA SER A 168 5.12 -6.78 -11.41
C SER A 168 4.44 -7.82 -12.28
N THR A 169 4.99 -9.03 -12.34
CA THR A 169 4.35 -10.15 -13.06
C THR A 169 4.49 -11.48 -12.33
N ARG A 170 3.41 -12.26 -12.24
CA ARG A 170 3.36 -13.52 -11.46
C ARG A 170 3.79 -13.28 -10.01
N ALA A 171 3.07 -12.36 -9.36
CA ALA A 171 3.32 -11.96 -8.00
C ALA A 171 2.18 -12.43 -7.09
N VAL A 172 2.51 -12.97 -5.92
CA VAL A 172 1.53 -13.32 -4.89
C VAL A 172 1.82 -12.50 -3.64
N LEU A 173 0.83 -11.76 -3.16
CA LEU A 173 0.88 -11.09 -1.87
C LEU A 173 -0.22 -11.72 -1.01
N ARG A 174 0.12 -12.15 0.22
CA ARG A 174 -0.88 -12.78 1.07
C ARG A 174 -0.65 -12.60 2.56
N ASN A 175 -1.74 -12.75 3.32
CA ASN A 175 -1.75 -12.65 4.77
C ASN A 175 -1.20 -11.30 5.26
N ILE A 176 -1.61 -10.19 4.65
CA ILE A 176 -1.08 -8.86 4.99
C ILE A 176 -2.15 -8.04 5.68
N ALA A 177 -1.77 -7.32 6.72
CA ALA A 177 -2.60 -6.26 7.29
C ALA A 177 -2.01 -4.88 6.99
N ILE A 178 -2.83 -3.96 6.49
CA ILE A 178 -2.50 -2.54 6.32
C ILE A 178 -3.39 -1.73 7.25
N ARG A 179 -2.79 -1.20 8.31
CA ARG A 179 -3.45 -0.40 9.33
C ARG A 179 -3.13 1.07 9.10
N GLN A 180 -4.15 1.90 9.28
CA GLN A 180 -4.06 3.34 9.19
C GLN A 180 -3.28 3.83 7.95
N PRO A 181 -3.70 3.44 6.74
CA PRO A 181 -3.05 3.92 5.52
C PRO A 181 -3.15 5.44 5.43
N GLN A 182 -2.11 6.10 4.92
CA GLN A 182 -2.07 7.56 4.77
C GLN A 182 -3.02 8.07 3.69
N PHE A 183 -3.30 7.21 2.70
CA PHE A 183 -4.14 7.41 1.52
C PHE A 183 -4.73 6.05 1.10
N TRP A 184 -4.84 5.73 -0.20
CA TRP A 184 -5.16 4.39 -0.67
C TRP A 184 -4.17 3.37 -0.12
N ALA A 185 -4.63 2.25 0.41
CA ALA A 185 -3.79 1.28 1.08
C ALA A 185 -2.90 0.50 0.09
N VAL A 186 -3.47 0.06 -1.04
CA VAL A 186 -2.77 -0.70 -2.07
C VAL A 186 -3.02 -0.10 -3.45
N LEU A 187 -1.95 0.09 -4.22
CA LEU A 187 -2.03 0.33 -5.67
C LEU A 187 -1.38 -0.82 -6.43
N VAL A 188 -2.08 -1.38 -7.41
CA VAL A 188 -1.52 -2.34 -8.38
C VAL A 188 -1.45 -1.63 -9.74
N GLU A 189 -0.26 -1.15 -10.09
CA GLU A 189 0.00 -0.37 -11.30
C GLU A 189 0.83 -1.14 -12.32
N SER A 190 0.45 -1.06 -13.60
CA SER A 190 1.27 -1.56 -14.73
C SER A 190 1.74 -3.01 -14.53
N SER A 191 0.89 -3.84 -13.91
CA SER A 191 1.25 -5.18 -13.47
C SER A 191 0.31 -6.23 -14.06
N SER A 192 0.78 -7.48 -14.14
CA SER A 192 -0.07 -8.57 -14.61
C SER A 192 0.08 -9.87 -13.83
N HIS A 193 -0.96 -10.69 -13.76
CA HIS A 193 -0.92 -11.96 -12.99
C HIS A 193 -0.51 -11.71 -11.53
N VAL A 194 -1.27 -10.86 -10.85
CA VAL A 194 -1.07 -10.51 -9.44
C VAL A 194 -2.20 -11.11 -8.62
N GLU A 195 -1.84 -11.87 -7.59
CA GLU A 195 -2.79 -12.43 -6.62
C GLU A 195 -2.61 -11.74 -5.28
N LEU A 196 -3.71 -11.22 -4.73
CA LEU A 196 -3.77 -10.64 -3.39
C LEU A 196 -4.79 -11.43 -2.56
N ASP A 197 -4.30 -12.14 -1.55
CA ASP A 197 -5.12 -13.07 -0.76
C ASP A 197 -5.04 -12.81 0.76
N ASN A 198 -6.17 -12.89 1.45
CA ASN A 198 -6.26 -12.81 2.91
C ASN A 198 -5.71 -11.48 3.47
N PHE A 199 -6.17 -10.36 2.91
CA PHE A 199 -5.81 -9.01 3.35
C PHE A 199 -6.81 -8.46 4.38
N TYR A 200 -6.27 -7.66 5.31
CA TYR A 200 -7.06 -6.81 6.19
C TYR A 200 -6.61 -5.36 6.06
N VAL A 201 -7.52 -4.47 5.67
CA VAL A 201 -7.27 -3.03 5.58
C VAL A 201 -8.18 -2.30 6.55
N ASN A 202 -7.60 -1.49 7.44
CA ASN A 202 -8.36 -0.68 8.39
C ASN A 202 -7.87 0.77 8.43
N ALA A 203 -8.79 1.70 8.19
CA ALA A 203 -8.63 3.12 8.43
C ALA A 203 -9.70 3.58 9.44
N THR A 204 -9.26 4.00 10.62
CA THR A 204 -10.16 4.45 11.69
C THR A 204 -9.73 5.81 12.20
N ASN A 205 -10.68 6.75 12.29
CA ASN A 205 -10.43 8.03 12.95
C ASN A 205 -10.57 7.87 14.47
N SER A 206 -9.55 8.26 15.22
CA SER A 206 -9.53 8.23 16.69
C SER A 206 -9.80 9.60 17.34
N ASP A 207 -10.12 10.64 16.56
CA ASP A 207 -10.48 11.95 17.12
C ASP A 207 -11.84 11.85 17.85
N PRO A 208 -11.91 12.17 19.15
CA PRO A 208 -13.13 12.04 19.95
C PRO A 208 -14.22 13.04 19.54
N ASN A 209 -13.89 14.06 18.74
CA ASN A 209 -14.85 15.03 18.22
C ASN A 209 -15.38 14.65 16.83
N ALA A 210 -14.87 13.57 16.23
CA ALA A 210 -15.43 13.04 15.00
C ALA A 210 -16.79 12.41 15.31
N THR A 211 -17.82 12.92 14.65
CA THR A 211 -19.16 12.34 14.58
C THR A 211 -19.30 11.55 13.28
N GLU A 212 -20.38 10.77 13.15
CA GLU A 212 -20.72 10.03 11.94
C GLU A 212 -20.66 10.91 10.67
N ASP A 213 -21.30 12.08 10.72
CA ASP A 213 -21.33 13.04 9.60
C ASP A 213 -20.01 13.79 9.37
N THR A 214 -19.08 13.72 10.32
CA THR A 214 -17.84 14.51 10.28
C THR A 214 -16.59 13.66 10.20
N VAL A 215 -16.66 12.32 10.19
CA VAL A 215 -15.47 11.46 10.16
C VAL A 215 -14.66 11.67 8.87
N TRP A 216 -13.40 12.07 9.00
CA TRP A 216 -12.56 12.49 7.86
C TRP A 216 -11.49 11.49 7.44
N ILE A 217 -11.87 10.26 7.13
CA ILE A 217 -10.94 9.27 6.55
C ILE A 217 -11.07 9.18 5.03
N GLN A 218 -11.22 10.32 4.36
CA GLN A 218 -11.39 10.35 2.91
C GLN A 218 -10.16 9.81 2.18
N ASN A 219 -10.39 9.15 1.05
CA ASN A 219 -9.38 8.55 0.19
C ASN A 219 -8.50 7.53 0.92
N THR A 220 -9.13 6.72 1.78
CA THR A 220 -8.53 5.55 2.42
C THR A 220 -8.95 4.29 1.70
N ASP A 221 -8.87 4.30 0.38
CA ASP A 221 -9.30 3.21 -0.49
C ASP A 221 -8.56 1.91 -0.10
N GLY A 222 -9.22 0.77 -0.21
CA GLY A 222 -8.66 -0.53 0.15
C GLY A 222 -7.62 -0.99 -0.86
N ILE A 223 -8.02 -1.06 -2.12
CA ILE A 223 -7.14 -1.41 -3.22
C ILE A 223 -7.60 -0.78 -4.53
N ASP A 224 -6.62 -0.22 -5.23
CA ASP A 224 -6.80 0.39 -6.53
C ASP A 224 -5.99 -0.38 -7.57
N THR A 225 -6.62 -0.68 -8.70
CA THR A 225 -5.95 -1.25 -9.88
C THR A 225 -5.86 -0.19 -10.97
N TYR A 226 -4.70 -0.09 -11.63
CA TYR A 226 -4.45 0.91 -12.66
C TYR A 226 -3.50 0.36 -13.73
N ARG A 227 -3.89 0.38 -15.01
CA ARG A 227 -3.09 -0.17 -16.11
C ARG A 227 -2.65 -1.62 -15.85
N SER A 228 -3.50 -2.42 -15.24
CA SER A 228 -3.17 -3.76 -14.76
C SER A 228 -4.13 -4.81 -15.29
N ASP A 229 -3.62 -6.03 -15.46
CA ASP A 229 -4.29 -7.10 -16.18
C ASP A 229 -4.16 -8.45 -15.46
N HIS A 230 -5.20 -9.28 -15.40
CA HIS A 230 -5.16 -10.55 -14.64
C HIS A 230 -4.80 -10.34 -13.16
N VAL A 231 -5.64 -9.58 -12.44
CA VAL A 231 -5.52 -9.37 -10.99
C VAL A 231 -6.59 -10.20 -10.28
N THR A 232 -6.20 -10.94 -9.25
CA THR A 232 -7.11 -11.71 -8.39
C THR A 232 -7.07 -11.14 -6.98
N ILE A 233 -8.23 -10.77 -6.43
CA ILE A 233 -8.38 -10.25 -5.08
C ILE A 233 -9.32 -11.20 -4.32
N THR A 234 -8.80 -11.90 -3.32
CA THR A 234 -9.55 -12.89 -2.55
C THR A 234 -9.43 -12.71 -1.05
N ASN A 235 -10.49 -13.07 -0.32
CA ASN A 235 -10.50 -13.10 1.15
C ASN A 235 -10.10 -11.73 1.74
N TRP A 236 -10.76 -10.68 1.29
CA TRP A 236 -10.41 -9.30 1.62
C TRP A 236 -11.38 -8.72 2.65
N VAL A 237 -10.85 -8.16 3.73
CA VAL A 237 -11.64 -7.41 4.71
C VAL A 237 -11.19 -5.96 4.71
N TYR A 238 -12.14 -5.06 4.43
CA TYR A 238 -11.92 -3.62 4.39
C TYR A 238 -12.79 -2.91 5.43
N GLU A 239 -12.17 -2.05 6.22
CA GLU A 239 -12.82 -1.13 7.16
C GLU A 239 -12.29 0.28 6.88
N GLY A 240 -13.10 1.17 6.31
CA GLY A 240 -12.58 2.47 5.90
C GLY A 240 -13.62 3.47 5.42
N GLY A 241 -13.15 4.50 4.72
CA GLY A 241 -13.92 5.70 4.40
C GLY A 241 -14.20 5.94 2.93
N ASP A 242 -13.61 5.13 2.06
CA ASP A 242 -13.63 5.33 0.61
C ASP A 242 -13.73 3.96 -0.10
N ASP A 243 -13.45 3.90 -1.40
CA ASP A 243 -13.60 2.69 -2.21
C ASP A 243 -12.85 1.49 -1.59
N ALA A 244 -13.56 0.40 -1.29
CA ALA A 244 -12.93 -0.84 -0.82
C ALA A 244 -12.09 -1.50 -1.93
N VAL A 245 -12.60 -1.47 -3.16
CA VAL A 245 -11.91 -1.91 -4.37
C VAL A 245 -12.26 -0.94 -5.49
N ALA A 246 -11.25 -0.29 -6.10
CA ALA A 246 -11.45 0.60 -7.23
C ALA A 246 -10.71 0.12 -8.49
N PHE A 247 -11.43 0.07 -9.61
CA PHE A 247 -10.86 -0.21 -10.93
C PHE A 247 -10.60 1.10 -11.66
N LYS A 248 -9.38 1.64 -11.53
CA LYS A 248 -8.93 2.84 -12.26
C LYS A 248 -8.64 2.49 -13.73
N PRO A 249 -8.34 3.47 -14.61
CA PRO A 249 -8.21 3.22 -16.04
C PRO A 249 -7.25 2.09 -16.42
N ASN A 250 -7.64 1.38 -17.48
CA ASN A 250 -6.93 0.26 -18.09
C ASN A 250 -6.76 -0.92 -17.12
N SER A 251 -7.82 -1.22 -16.38
CA SER A 251 -7.93 -2.38 -15.49
C SER A 251 -8.73 -3.48 -16.19
N THR A 252 -8.09 -4.61 -16.48
CA THR A 252 -8.68 -5.69 -17.30
C THR A 252 -8.52 -7.07 -16.68
N ASN A 253 -9.48 -7.97 -16.95
CA ASN A 253 -9.42 -9.37 -16.52
C ASN A 253 -9.23 -9.51 -15.00
N ILE A 254 -10.06 -8.84 -14.20
CA ILE A 254 -9.93 -8.81 -12.74
C ILE A 254 -11.02 -9.65 -12.09
N HIS A 255 -10.61 -10.51 -11.16
CA HIS A 255 -11.51 -11.35 -10.36
C HIS A 255 -11.45 -10.95 -8.89
N VAL A 256 -12.60 -10.63 -8.32
CA VAL A 256 -12.77 -10.25 -6.91
C VAL A 256 -13.73 -11.22 -6.25
N GLU A 257 -13.30 -11.87 -5.17
CA GLU A 257 -14.13 -12.87 -4.50
C GLU A 257 -13.94 -12.90 -2.98
N ASN A 258 -15.05 -13.10 -2.26
CA ASN A 258 -15.08 -13.18 -0.79
C ASN A 258 -14.51 -11.90 -0.15
N VAL A 259 -15.19 -10.79 -0.40
CA VAL A 259 -14.82 -9.47 0.12
C VAL A 259 -15.87 -9.01 1.13
N THR A 260 -15.42 -8.59 2.31
CA THR A 260 -16.26 -7.98 3.33
C THR A 260 -15.85 -6.52 3.49
N VAL A 261 -16.83 -5.62 3.38
CA VAL A 261 -16.65 -4.17 3.39
C VAL A 261 -17.45 -3.58 4.54
N TYR A 262 -16.78 -2.81 5.39
CA TYR A 262 -17.33 -2.07 6.51
C TYR A 262 -17.07 -0.57 6.30
N GLY A 263 -18.12 0.16 5.93
CA GLY A 263 -18.01 1.57 5.55
C GLY A 263 -17.56 1.78 4.11
N GLY A 264 -17.39 3.06 3.73
CA GLY A 264 -17.08 3.46 2.36
C GLY A 264 -18.20 3.18 1.33
N PRO A 265 -18.04 3.63 0.08
CA PRO A 265 -18.92 3.33 -1.05
C PRO A 265 -18.86 1.88 -1.57
N GLY A 266 -17.83 1.09 -1.21
CA GLY A 266 -17.70 -0.31 -1.63
C GLY A 266 -16.87 -0.49 -2.90
N ILE A 267 -17.40 -1.16 -3.91
CA ILE A 267 -16.67 -1.49 -5.13
C ILE A 267 -16.95 -0.43 -6.21
N ALA A 268 -15.91 0.20 -6.73
CA ALA A 268 -15.99 1.31 -7.66
C ALA A 268 -15.32 1.03 -9.01
N PHE A 269 -15.93 1.58 -10.05
CA PHE A 269 -15.38 1.62 -11.41
C PHE A 269 -14.92 3.06 -11.68
N GLY A 270 -13.62 3.29 -11.66
CA GLY A 270 -13.01 4.57 -11.95
C GLY A 270 -12.54 5.37 -10.72
N SER A 271 -12.41 6.69 -10.83
CA SER A 271 -12.88 7.51 -11.96
C SER A 271 -12.22 7.19 -13.30
N LEU A 272 -13.02 7.33 -14.38
CA LEU A 272 -12.60 7.18 -15.77
C LEU A 272 -12.89 8.48 -16.54
N GLY A 273 -12.18 8.74 -17.62
CA GLY A 273 -12.38 9.91 -18.48
C GLY A 273 -11.86 11.22 -17.88
N GLN A 274 -11.01 11.15 -16.86
CA GLN A 274 -10.48 12.34 -16.17
C GLN A 274 -9.52 13.15 -17.04
N TYR A 275 -8.84 12.50 -17.98
CA TYR A 275 -7.86 13.13 -18.87
C TYR A 275 -8.36 13.09 -20.31
N PRO A 276 -8.68 14.23 -20.94
CA PRO A 276 -9.30 14.27 -22.27
C PRO A 276 -8.47 13.64 -23.39
N ASP A 277 -7.15 13.53 -23.20
CA ASP A 277 -6.19 12.96 -24.14
C ASP A 277 -5.87 11.48 -23.87
N ARG A 278 -6.53 10.86 -22.87
CA ARG A 278 -6.33 9.46 -22.50
C ARG A 278 -7.60 8.66 -22.77
N TYR A 279 -7.41 7.46 -23.29
CA TYR A 279 -8.46 6.47 -23.38
C TYR A 279 -8.39 5.55 -22.17
N ASP A 280 -9.53 5.41 -21.49
CA ASP A 280 -9.67 4.66 -20.26
C ASP A 280 -10.59 3.47 -20.49
N ILE A 281 -10.10 2.26 -20.24
CA ILE A 281 -10.87 1.01 -20.35
C ILE A 281 -10.98 0.36 -18.96
N VAL A 282 -12.15 -0.15 -18.61
CA VAL A 282 -12.29 -1.16 -17.57
C VAL A 282 -13.12 -2.30 -18.15
N GLU A 283 -12.56 -3.50 -18.24
CA GLU A 283 -13.14 -4.60 -18.99
C GLU A 283 -12.91 -5.95 -18.30
N ASN A 284 -13.87 -6.87 -18.46
CA ASN A 284 -13.82 -8.23 -17.93
C ASN A 284 -13.54 -8.27 -16.42
N ILE A 285 -14.41 -7.61 -15.66
CA ILE A 285 -14.37 -7.59 -14.20
C ILE A 285 -15.43 -8.55 -13.66
N THR A 286 -15.02 -9.49 -12.82
CA THR A 286 -15.91 -10.40 -12.11
C THR A 286 -15.83 -10.12 -10.62
N VAL A 287 -16.99 -9.91 -9.99
CA VAL A 287 -17.11 -9.76 -8.54
C VAL A 287 -18.08 -10.83 -8.04
N LYS A 288 -17.67 -11.63 -7.05
CA LYS A 288 -18.48 -12.67 -6.41
C LYS A 288 -18.39 -12.58 -4.90
N ASN A 289 -19.47 -12.91 -4.20
CA ASN A 289 -19.48 -13.01 -2.73
C ASN A 289 -18.92 -11.75 -2.04
N ALA A 290 -19.41 -10.57 -2.44
CA ALA A 290 -19.10 -9.31 -1.79
C ALA A 290 -20.20 -8.96 -0.78
N ASN A 291 -19.84 -8.81 0.48
CA ASN A 291 -20.72 -8.33 1.55
C ASN A 291 -20.33 -6.89 1.89
N VAL A 292 -21.28 -5.95 1.74
CA VAL A 292 -21.04 -4.53 1.94
C VAL A 292 -22.02 -4.02 2.97
N SER A 293 -21.50 -3.61 4.13
CA SER A 293 -22.25 -2.95 5.18
C SER A 293 -21.89 -1.47 5.20
N ARG A 294 -22.89 -0.60 5.01
CA ARG A 294 -22.65 0.84 5.12
C ARG A 294 -22.44 1.23 6.58
N ARG A 295 -21.71 2.33 6.82
CA ARG A 295 -21.46 2.83 8.19
C ARG A 295 -22.76 3.01 8.99
N ASP A 296 -23.79 3.56 8.35
CA ASP A 296 -25.11 3.81 8.93
C ASP A 296 -25.82 2.50 9.36
N GLU A 297 -25.52 1.38 8.68
CA GLU A 297 -26.10 0.05 8.95
C GLU A 297 -25.34 -0.68 10.07
N MET A 298 -24.03 -0.43 10.22
CA MET A 298 -23.24 -0.98 11.33
C MET A 298 -23.69 -0.45 12.70
N LEU A 299 -24.14 0.81 12.76
CA LEU A 299 -24.64 1.43 13.99
C LEU A 299 -26.04 0.96 14.38
N GLN A 300 -26.89 0.56 13.42
CA GLN A 300 -28.17 -0.06 13.75
C GLN A 300 -27.97 -1.40 14.46
N ASP A 301 -27.02 -2.21 13.99
CA ASP A 301 -26.68 -3.48 14.63
C ASP A 301 -26.13 -3.26 16.06
N GLU A 302 -25.23 -2.28 16.26
CA GLU A 302 -24.74 -1.93 17.60
C GLU A 302 -25.82 -1.36 18.53
N SER A 303 -26.82 -0.62 18.01
CA SER A 303 -27.95 -0.12 18.79
C SER A 303 -28.96 -1.23 19.18
N THR A 304 -28.99 -2.33 18.43
CA THR A 304 -29.80 -3.52 18.72
C THR A 304 -29.05 -4.63 19.46
N ASN A 305 -27.71 -4.56 19.53
CA ASN A 305 -26.85 -5.56 20.15
C ASN A 305 -25.86 -4.94 21.16
N ILE A 306 -26.37 -4.38 22.27
CA ILE A 306 -25.59 -4.11 23.51
C ILE A 306 -25.13 -5.44 24.20
N SER A 307 -25.09 -6.56 23.49
CA SER A 307 -24.52 -7.80 23.98
C SER A 307 -24.04 -8.70 22.84
N SER A 308 -22.94 -8.35 22.16
CA SER A 308 -21.91 -9.31 21.70
C SER A 308 -21.01 -8.79 20.56
N PHE A 309 -20.04 -7.94 20.88
CA PHE A 309 -18.78 -7.91 20.12
C PHE A 309 -17.64 -8.16 21.11
N ASN A 310 -17.40 -9.44 21.38
CA ASN A 310 -16.25 -9.89 22.15
C ASN A 310 -14.98 -9.62 21.33
N ARG A 311 -14.05 -8.87 21.93
CA ARG A 311 -12.64 -8.78 21.56
C ARG A 311 -12.06 -10.17 21.24
N PRO A 312 -11.03 -10.25 20.37
CA PRO A 312 -10.30 -11.50 20.18
C PRO A 312 -9.77 -12.00 21.54
N PRO A 313 -9.80 -13.32 21.80
CA PRO A 313 -9.47 -13.86 23.12
C PRO A 313 -7.98 -13.65 23.43
N ASN A 314 -7.69 -13.13 24.61
CA ASN A 314 -6.38 -13.27 25.24
C ASN A 314 -6.11 -14.77 25.46
N GLU A 315 -5.03 -15.29 24.86
CA GLU A 315 -4.43 -16.55 25.29
C GLU A 315 -3.54 -16.32 26.52
N ARG A 316 -3.59 -17.28 27.45
CA ARG A 316 -2.78 -17.33 28.67
C ARG A 316 -1.40 -17.93 28.38
#